data_AF-A0A2M7RUJ9-F1
#
_entry.id   AF-A0A2M7RUJ9-F1
#
_cell.length_a   1.000
_cell.length_b   1.000
_cell.length_c   1.000
_cell.angle_alpha   90.00
_cell.angle_beta   90.00
_cell.angle_gamma   90.00
#
_symmetry.space_group_name_H-M   'P 1'
#
loop_
_entity.id
_entity.type
_entity.pdbx_description
1 polymer ?
#
loop_
_entity_poly.entity_id
_entity_poly.type
_entity_poly.pdbx_seq_one_letter_code
_entity_poly.pdbx_strand_id
1 'polypeptide(L)'
;RNLLLCSQIIDLGKPVLLVLNMMDLLERNKQTINIDLLSKHLGIPIVPANAKLNKGVNALKETISTYNFSSVSFLEKSAINGSVDETILRYKKISSIIQTCFDGGTDNKFITLTKKIDNIITHKFYGYAIFLGILFLIFQAIFSWSAYPMELIEQGFLLS
;
A
#
# COMPACT_ATOMS: atom_id res chain seq x y z
N ARG A 1 5.37 7.29 -2.84
CA ARG A 1 4.95 7.65 -4.22
C ARG A 1 3.77 8.62 -4.24
N ASN A 2 2.70 8.38 -3.46
CA ASN A 2 1.52 9.27 -3.42
C ASN A 2 1.84 10.72 -2.96
N LEU A 3 2.80 10.89 -2.04
CA LEU A 3 3.26 12.22 -1.61
C LEU A 3 4.00 13.02 -2.70
N LEU A 4 4.55 12.36 -3.74
CA LEU A 4 5.17 13.07 -4.86
C LEU A 4 4.11 13.83 -5.66
N LEU A 5 3.02 13.15 -6.01
CA LEU A 5 1.89 13.76 -6.70
C LEU A 5 1.30 14.90 -5.86
N CYS A 6 1.13 14.66 -4.55
CA CYS A 6 0.67 15.69 -3.62
C CYS A 6 1.60 16.93 -3.66
N SER A 7 2.92 16.74 -3.63
CA SER A 7 3.89 17.85 -3.70
C SER A 7 3.78 18.68 -4.97
N GLN A 8 3.49 18.04 -6.10
CA GLN A 8 3.33 18.73 -7.38
C GLN A 8 2.04 19.56 -7.38
N ILE A 9 0.95 19.03 -6.81
CA ILE A 9 -0.33 19.74 -6.71
C ILE A 9 -0.21 20.95 -5.77
N ILE A 10 0.53 20.81 -4.66
CA ILE A 10 0.81 21.94 -3.75
C ILE A 10 1.51 23.08 -4.52
N ASP A 11 2.51 22.76 -5.34
CA ASP A 11 3.25 23.76 -6.13
C ASP A 11 2.43 24.43 -7.25
N LEU A 12 1.24 23.90 -7.60
CA LEU A 12 0.31 24.57 -8.49
C LEU A 12 -0.42 25.76 -7.82
N GLY A 13 -0.19 25.99 -6.52
CA GLY A 13 -0.80 27.11 -5.79
C GLY A 13 -2.31 27.00 -5.65
N LYS A 14 -2.85 25.78 -5.65
CA LYS A 14 -4.28 25.50 -5.41
C LYS A 14 -4.50 25.11 -3.95
N PRO A 15 -5.70 25.35 -3.39
CA PRO A 15 -6.04 24.83 -2.07
C PRO A 15 -6.09 23.30 -2.10
N VAL A 16 -5.24 22.66 -1.30
CA VAL A 16 -5.10 21.20 -1.22
C VAL A 16 -5.31 20.75 0.22
N LEU A 17 -6.11 19.69 0.38
CA LEU A 17 -6.27 18.96 1.64
C LEU A 17 -5.95 17.50 1.38
N LEU A 18 -5.09 16.91 2.21
CA LEU A 18 -4.65 15.53 2.05
C LEU A 18 -5.46 14.61 2.97
N VAL A 19 -6.18 13.66 2.39
CA VAL A 19 -6.83 12.59 3.16
C VAL A 19 -5.91 11.38 3.20
N LEU A 20 -5.42 11.03 4.39
CA LEU A 20 -4.52 9.89 4.58
C LEU A 20 -5.33 8.64 4.90
N ASN A 21 -5.43 7.74 3.93
CA ASN A 21 -6.17 6.48 4.09
C ASN A 21 -5.31 5.38 4.74
N MET A 22 -5.97 4.31 5.18
CA MET A 22 -5.37 3.09 5.74
C MET A 22 -4.59 3.30 7.05
N MET A 23 -5.14 4.12 7.96
CA MET A 23 -4.58 4.27 9.31
C MET A 23 -4.57 2.97 10.12
N ASP A 24 -5.54 2.08 9.86
CA ASP A 24 -5.64 0.75 10.43
C ASP A 24 -4.46 -0.16 10.05
N LEU A 25 -3.90 0.01 8.84
CA LEU A 25 -2.72 -0.75 8.42
C LEU A 25 -1.48 -0.36 9.23
N LEU A 26 -1.34 0.93 9.55
CA LEU A 26 -0.23 1.44 10.37
C LEU A 26 -0.32 0.88 11.79
N GLU A 27 -1.51 0.93 12.39
CA GLU A 27 -1.78 0.31 13.70
C GLU A 27 -1.44 -1.19 13.71
N ARG A 28 -1.89 -1.94 12.70
CA ARG A 28 -1.61 -3.38 12.56
C ARG A 28 -0.12 -3.68 12.42
N ASN A 29 0.63 -2.81 11.76
CA ASN A 29 2.07 -2.94 11.58
C ASN A 29 2.88 -2.39 12.78
N LYS A 30 2.22 -1.95 13.87
CA LYS A 30 2.86 -1.27 15.01
C LYS A 30 3.66 -0.04 14.61
N GLN A 31 3.17 0.64 13.59
CA GLN A 31 3.75 1.84 13.02
C GLN A 31 2.87 3.03 13.39
N THR A 32 3.49 4.15 13.76
CA THR A 32 2.76 5.39 14.03
C THR A 32 3.27 6.50 13.12
N ILE A 33 2.35 7.33 12.64
CA ILE A 33 2.68 8.52 11.85
C ILE A 33 2.23 9.73 12.64
N ASN A 34 3.15 10.67 12.86
CA ASN A 34 2.84 11.95 13.45
C ASN A 34 2.17 12.85 12.39
N ILE A 35 0.85 12.94 12.44
CA ILE A 35 0.03 13.69 11.47
C ILE A 35 0.30 15.19 11.57
N ASP A 36 0.47 15.73 12.78
CA ASP A 36 0.73 17.15 13.00
C ASP A 36 2.07 17.57 12.40
N LEU A 37 3.11 16.76 12.60
CA LEU A 37 4.44 17.01 12.07
C LEU A 37 4.43 16.90 10.53
N LEU A 38 3.76 15.87 9.99
CA LEU A 38 3.61 15.69 8.55
C LEU A 38 2.84 16.86 7.91
N SER A 39 1.78 17.35 8.55
CA SER A 39 1.00 18.50 8.11
C SER A 39 1.84 19.78 8.08
N LYS A 40 2.64 20.02 9.13
CA LYS A 40 3.58 21.16 9.18
C LYS A 40 4.63 21.11 8.07
N HIS A 41 5.21 19.94 7.81
CA HIS A 41 6.25 19.79 6.77
C HIS A 41 5.72 19.90 5.34
N LEU A 42 4.50 19.43 5.10
CA LEU A 42 3.85 19.56 3.79
C LEU A 42 3.17 20.92 3.61
N GLY A 43 2.92 21.66 4.69
CA GLY A 43 2.25 22.96 4.68
C GLY A 43 0.76 22.89 4.31
N ILE A 44 0.16 21.70 4.42
CA ILE A 44 -1.26 21.46 4.12
C ILE A 44 -1.94 20.68 5.24
N PRO A 45 -3.26 20.85 5.44
CA PRO A 45 -4.03 20.08 6.40
C PRO A 45 -4.11 18.62 5.96
N ILE A 46 -4.00 17.72 6.93
CA ILE A 46 -4.08 16.28 6.71
C ILE A 46 -5.20 15.70 7.57
N VAL A 47 -6.09 14.94 6.95
CA VAL A 47 -7.19 14.25 7.64
C VAL A 47 -6.94 12.75 7.62
N PRO A 48 -6.73 12.09 8.76
CA PRO A 48 -6.64 10.64 8.82
C PRO A 48 -8.02 10.01 8.54
N ALA A 49 -8.06 9.07 7.61
CA ALA A 49 -9.24 8.29 7.27
C ALA A 49 -9.05 6.83 7.69
N ASN A 50 -10.02 6.32 8.46
CA ASN A 50 -10.15 4.90 8.75
C ASN A 50 -11.27 4.33 7.85
N ALA A 51 -11.14 3.09 7.37
CA ALA A 51 -12.09 2.44 6.47
C ALA A 51 -13.55 2.43 6.99
N LYS A 52 -13.77 2.66 8.30
CA LYS A 52 -15.07 2.98 8.88
C LYS A 52 -15.43 4.45 8.64
N LEU A 53 -15.91 4.74 7.43
CA LEU A 53 -16.20 6.05 6.85
C LEU A 53 -17.01 7.06 7.70
N ASN A 54 -17.81 6.63 8.68
CA ASN A 54 -18.77 7.51 9.36
C ASN A 54 -18.15 8.55 10.32
N LYS A 55 -16.87 8.42 10.71
CA LYS A 55 -16.19 9.42 11.57
C LYS A 55 -15.42 10.50 10.80
N GLY A 56 -14.99 10.20 9.57
CA GLY A 56 -14.11 11.11 8.81
C GLY A 56 -14.81 12.31 8.19
N VAL A 57 -16.10 12.20 7.86
CA VAL A 57 -16.84 13.24 7.11
C VAL A 57 -17.05 14.51 7.95
N ASN A 58 -17.33 14.37 9.25
CA ASN A 58 -17.54 15.53 10.13
C ASN A 58 -16.23 16.28 10.38
N ALA A 59 -15.15 15.56 10.68
CA ALA A 59 -13.80 16.14 10.82
C ALA A 59 -13.33 16.81 9.52
N LEU A 60 -13.66 16.23 8.36
CA LEU A 60 -13.37 16.82 7.06
C LEU A 60 -14.09 18.16 6.86
N LYS A 61 -15.39 18.23 7.18
CA LYS A 61 -16.17 19.47 7.07
C LYS A 61 -15.60 20.58 7.96
N GLU A 62 -15.26 20.26 9.21
CA GLU A 62 -14.68 21.22 10.16
C GLU A 62 -13.30 21.73 9.69
N THR A 63 -12.48 20.83 9.14
CA THR A 63 -11.17 21.17 8.59
C THR A 63 -11.31 22.09 7.37
N ILE A 64 -12.26 21.81 6.48
CA ILE A 64 -12.55 22.67 5.31
C ILE A 64 -13.01 24.07 5.75
N SER A 65 -13.88 24.15 6.76
CA SER A 65 -14.39 25.43 7.28
C SER A 65 -13.32 26.29 7.94
N THR A 66 -12.30 25.67 8.55
CA THR A 66 -11.21 26.36 9.27
C THR A 66 -9.99 26.62 8.37
N TYR A 67 -9.94 26.02 7.18
CA TYR A 67 -8.75 26.08 6.34
C TYR A 67 -8.55 27.47 5.72
N ASN A 68 -7.57 28.20 6.24
CA ASN A 68 -7.11 29.44 5.66
C ASN A 68 -6.00 29.16 4.65
N PHE A 69 -6.35 29.15 3.36
CA PHE A 69 -5.41 28.85 2.29
C PHE A 69 -4.30 29.90 2.20
N SER A 70 -3.06 29.45 2.34
CA SER A 70 -1.86 30.21 1.98
C SER A 70 -1.22 29.53 0.77
N SER A 71 -0.72 30.31 -0.20
CA SER A 71 0.06 29.75 -1.30
C SER A 71 1.37 29.19 -0.75
N VAL A 72 1.44 27.86 -0.57
CA VAL A 72 2.64 27.17 -0.12
C VAL A 72 3.35 26.56 -1.32
N SER A 73 4.65 26.79 -1.43
CA SER A 73 5.52 26.11 -2.39
C SER A 73 6.26 25.00 -1.66
N PHE A 74 6.03 23.74 -2.04
CA PHE A 74 6.73 22.59 -1.49
C PHE A 74 8.22 22.62 -1.83
N LEU A 75 8.61 23.08 -3.02
CA LEU A 75 10.01 23.41 -3.33
C LEU A 75 10.21 24.92 -3.35
N GLU A 76 11.27 25.43 -2.74
CA GLU A 76 11.68 26.83 -2.95
C GLU A 76 12.22 26.99 -4.39
N LYS A 77 11.72 28.01 -5.10
CA LYS A 77 12.19 28.35 -6.46
C LYS A 77 13.70 28.53 -6.57
N SER A 78 14.39 28.88 -5.47
CA SER A 78 15.85 29.04 -5.44
C SER A 78 16.62 27.74 -5.64
N ALA A 79 16.02 26.56 -5.39
CA ALA A 79 16.68 25.27 -5.58
C ALA A 79 16.66 24.78 -7.05
N ILE A 80 16.03 25.54 -7.94
CA ILE A 80 15.75 25.17 -9.34
C ILE A 80 16.83 25.71 -10.31
N ASN A 81 17.77 26.54 -9.83
CA ASN A 81 18.79 27.19 -10.67
C ASN A 81 19.96 26.29 -11.11
N GLY A 82 19.80 24.97 -11.08
CA GLY A 82 20.80 24.03 -11.59
C GLY A 82 20.14 22.78 -12.15
N SER A 83 20.83 22.11 -13.08
CA SER A 83 20.41 20.91 -13.84
C SER A 83 20.10 19.65 -12.99
N VAL A 84 19.80 19.81 -11.71
CA VAL A 84 19.34 18.75 -10.83
C VAL A 84 17.89 18.45 -11.17
N ASP A 85 17.60 17.19 -11.52
CA ASP A 85 16.24 16.72 -11.72
C ASP A 85 15.38 17.05 -10.51
N GLU A 86 14.45 17.99 -10.69
CA GLU A 86 13.47 18.43 -9.71
C GLU A 86 12.82 17.23 -8.99
N THR A 87 12.53 16.17 -9.75
CA THR A 87 11.99 14.90 -9.26
C THR A 87 12.87 14.27 -8.20
N ILE A 88 14.19 14.21 -8.40
CA ILE A 88 15.14 13.63 -7.44
C ILE A 88 15.14 14.45 -6.15
N LEU A 89 15.11 15.78 -6.26
CA LEU A 89 15.10 16.67 -5.12
C LEU A 89 13.80 16.52 -4.30
N ARG A 90 12.65 16.41 -4.96
CA ARG A 90 11.36 16.11 -4.33
C ARG A 90 11.41 14.78 -3.59
N TYR A 91 11.91 13.73 -4.23
CA TYR A 91 12.03 12.41 -3.60
C TYR A 91 12.92 12.46 -2.35
N LYS A 92 14.06 13.17 -2.41
CA LYS A 92 14.94 13.33 -1.25
C LYS A 92 14.25 14.05 -0.10
N LYS A 93 13.54 15.16 -0.39
CA LYS A 93 12.78 15.93 0.62
C LYS A 93 11.64 15.11 1.22
N ILE A 94 10.85 14.43 0.39
CA ILE A 94 9.74 13.58 0.82
C ILE A 94 10.27 12.43 1.68
N SER A 95 11.36 11.77 1.29
CA SER A 95 11.95 10.68 2.06
C SER A 95 12.41 11.14 3.44
N SER A 96 13.03 12.33 3.52
CA SER A 96 13.42 12.95 4.79
C SER A 96 12.21 13.21 5.69
N ILE A 97 11.16 13.85 5.15
CA ILE A 97 9.91 14.14 5.88
C ILE A 97 9.29 12.84 6.41
N ILE A 98 9.13 11.82 5.55
CA ILE A 98 8.56 10.54 5.96
C ILE A 98 9.38 9.96 7.12
N GLN A 99 10.71 9.93 7.01
CA GLN A 99 11.55 9.34 8.05
C GLN A 99 11.43 10.08 9.39
N THR A 100 11.23 11.40 9.39
CA THR A 100 11.03 12.20 10.61
C THR A 100 9.61 12.07 11.17
N CYS A 101 8.61 11.86 10.33
CA CYS A 101 7.20 11.77 10.75
C CYS A 101 6.81 10.37 11.24
N PHE A 102 7.66 9.37 11.03
CA PHE A 102 7.29 7.97 11.16
C PHE A 102 8.03 7.35 12.34
N ASP A 103 7.34 7.26 13.48
CA ASP A 103 7.84 6.61 14.68
C ASP A 103 7.33 5.17 14.71
N GLY A 104 8.22 4.22 14.41
CA GLY A 104 7.85 2.82 14.39
C GLY A 104 8.92 2.00 13.72
N GLY A 105 9.54 1.11 14.51
CA GLY A 105 10.62 0.24 14.08
C GLY A 105 10.32 -0.44 12.76
N THR A 106 11.37 -0.63 11.99
CA THR A 106 11.43 -1.27 10.67
C THR A 106 11.06 -2.76 10.71
N ASP A 107 10.17 -3.19 11.60
CA ASP A 107 9.71 -4.56 11.77
C ASP A 107 8.62 -4.88 10.73
N ASN A 108 9.05 -4.80 9.48
CA ASN A 108 8.35 -5.24 8.29
C ASN A 108 8.26 -6.78 8.23
N LYS A 109 7.90 -7.47 9.32
CA LYS A 109 7.75 -8.95 9.29
C LYS A 109 6.69 -9.37 8.27
N PHE A 110 5.58 -8.64 8.16
CA PHE A 110 4.52 -8.93 7.19
C PHE A 110 4.95 -8.66 5.74
N ILE A 111 5.57 -7.50 5.47
CA ILE A 111 6.11 -7.18 4.13
C ILE A 111 7.22 -8.18 3.75
N THR A 112 8.01 -8.66 4.70
CA THR A 112 9.08 -9.65 4.44
C THR A 112 8.51 -11.03 4.12
N LEU A 113 7.44 -11.48 4.79
CA LEU A 113 6.81 -12.77 4.48
C LEU A 113 6.18 -12.76 3.08
N THR A 114 5.42 -11.71 2.72
CA THR A 114 4.88 -11.57 1.36
C THR A 114 6.01 -11.52 0.32
N LYS A 115 7.07 -10.73 0.56
CA LYS A 115 8.23 -10.67 -0.36
C LYS A 115 9.00 -11.98 -0.47
N LYS A 116 9.10 -12.77 0.60
CA LYS A 116 9.81 -14.06 0.61
C LYS A 116 9.02 -15.15 -0.11
N ILE A 117 7.70 -15.14 0.04
CA ILE A 117 6.77 -15.97 -0.75
C ILE A 117 6.91 -15.60 -2.24
N ASP A 118 6.90 -14.32 -2.57
CA ASP A 118 7.04 -13.90 -3.97
C ASP A 118 8.38 -14.34 -4.55
N ASN A 119 9.48 -14.21 -3.79
CA ASN A 119 10.81 -14.59 -4.26
C ASN A 119 11.00 -16.11 -4.45
N ILE A 120 10.32 -16.96 -3.65
CA ILE A 120 10.38 -18.42 -3.88
C ILE A 120 9.49 -18.85 -5.06
N ILE A 121 8.32 -18.21 -5.21
CA ILE A 121 7.37 -18.50 -6.29
C ILE A 121 7.90 -18.02 -7.65
N THR A 122 8.54 -16.85 -7.71
CA THR A 122 9.05 -16.26 -8.96
C THR A 122 10.49 -16.62 -9.29
N HIS A 123 11.17 -17.45 -8.49
CA HIS A 123 12.52 -17.89 -8.84
C HIS A 123 12.48 -18.78 -10.08
N LYS A 124 13.31 -18.45 -11.08
CA LYS A 124 13.40 -19.08 -12.42
C LYS A 124 13.45 -20.60 -12.43
N PHE A 125 13.82 -21.24 -11.32
CA PHE A 125 13.89 -22.70 -11.18
C PHE A 125 12.83 -23.29 -10.21
N TYR A 126 12.59 -22.66 -9.05
CA TYR A 126 11.62 -23.17 -8.07
C TYR A 126 10.17 -22.94 -8.50
N GLY A 127 9.90 -21.90 -9.31
CA GLY A 127 8.58 -21.66 -9.89
C GLY A 127 8.12 -22.84 -10.77
N TYR A 128 9.00 -23.38 -11.62
CA TYR A 128 8.67 -24.55 -12.44
C TYR A 128 8.46 -25.81 -11.61
N ALA A 129 9.26 -26.04 -10.56
CA ALA A 129 9.09 -27.19 -9.68
C ALA A 129 7.75 -27.16 -8.93
N ILE A 130 7.36 -26.00 -8.39
CA ILE A 130 6.06 -25.81 -7.71
C ILE A 130 4.92 -25.96 -8.70
N PHE A 131 5.02 -25.36 -9.89
CA PHE A 131 4.01 -25.49 -10.94
C PHE A 131 3.78 -26.95 -11.33
N LEU A 132 4.86 -27.72 -11.56
CA LEU A 132 4.77 -29.14 -11.93
C LEU A 132 4.21 -29.98 -10.77
N GLY A 133 4.54 -29.64 -9.52
CA GLY A 133 3.96 -30.26 -8.34
C GLY A 133 2.45 -30.00 -8.20
N ILE A 134 1.99 -28.78 -8.43
CA ILE A 134 0.57 -28.41 -8.43
C ILE A 134 -0.17 -29.14 -9.56
N LEU A 135 0.41 -29.15 -10.76
CA LEU A 135 -0.16 -29.86 -11.91
C LEU A 135 -0.26 -31.36 -11.63
N PHE A 136 0.76 -31.96 -11.02
CA PHE A 136 0.76 -33.36 -10.61
C PHE A 136 -0.29 -33.66 -9.55
N LEU A 137 -0.47 -32.77 -8.57
CA LEU A 137 -1.49 -32.93 -7.53
C LEU A 137 -2.90 -32.86 -8.13
N ILE A 138 -3.15 -31.91 -9.04
CA ILE A 138 -4.42 -31.81 -9.76
C ILE A 138 -4.68 -33.09 -10.55
N PHE A 139 -3.65 -33.61 -11.24
CA PHE A 139 -3.74 -34.88 -11.95
C PHE A 139 -4.10 -36.03 -11.01
N GLN A 140 -3.37 -36.22 -9.91
CA GLN A 140 -3.66 -37.24 -8.90
C GLN A 140 -5.08 -37.13 -8.35
N ALA A 141 -5.55 -35.92 -8.06
CA ALA A 141 -6.90 -35.68 -7.57
C ALA A 141 -7.97 -36.06 -8.60
N ILE A 142 -7.76 -35.74 -9.89
CA ILE A 142 -8.70 -36.10 -10.96
C ILE A 142 -8.81 -37.62 -11.07
N PHE A 143 -7.70 -38.35 -11.10
CA PHE A 143 -7.73 -39.81 -11.24
C PHE A 143 -8.27 -40.51 -9.99
N SER A 144 -7.84 -40.08 -8.80
CA SER A 144 -8.28 -40.69 -7.54
C SER A 144 -9.74 -40.38 -7.22
N TRP A 145 -10.22 -39.16 -7.49
CA TRP A 145 -11.59 -38.76 -7.18
C TRP A 145 -12.58 -39.21 -8.26
N SER A 146 -12.19 -39.26 -9.54
CA SER A 146 -13.12 -39.65 -10.62
C SER A 146 -13.27 -41.16 -10.76
N ALA A 147 -12.27 -41.96 -10.36
CA ALA A 147 -12.35 -43.42 -10.41
C ALA A 147 -13.37 -43.98 -9.39
N TYR A 148 -13.43 -43.40 -8.19
CA TYR A 148 -14.31 -43.85 -7.11
C TYR A 148 -15.82 -43.81 -7.45
N PRO A 149 -16.41 -42.73 -8.00
CA PRO A 149 -17.82 -42.72 -8.41
C PRO A 149 -18.11 -43.62 -9.61
N MET A 150 -17.12 -43.83 -10.49
CA MET A 150 -17.26 -44.79 -11.60
C MET A 150 -17.38 -46.22 -11.06
N GLU A 151 -16.49 -46.60 -10.14
CA GLU A 151 -16.49 -47.92 -9.51
C GLU A 151 -17.75 -48.18 -8.67
N LEU A 152 -18.26 -47.16 -7.96
CA LEU A 152 -19.52 -47.25 -7.22
C LEU A 152 -20.74 -47.49 -8.11
N ILE A 153 -20.79 -46.84 -9.28
CA ILE A 153 -21.87 -47.06 -10.25
C ILE A 153 -21.77 -48.48 -10.82
N GLU A 154 -20.58 -48.93 -11.19
CA GLU A 154 -20.35 -50.25 -11.77
C GLU A 154 -20.71 -51.38 -10.79
N GLN A 155 -20.30 -51.27 -9.52
CA GLN A 155 -20.70 -52.22 -8.48
C GLN A 155 -22.21 -52.18 -8.20
N GLY A 156 -22.83 -51.00 -8.26
CA GLY A 156 -24.28 -50.85 -8.11
C GLY A 156 -25.08 -51.54 -9.22
N PHE A 157 -24.58 -51.53 -10.45
CA PHE A 157 -25.19 -52.24 -11.59
C PHE A 157 -24.89 -53.74 -11.64
N LEU A 158 -23.75 -54.19 -11.10
CA LEU A 158 -23.40 -55.61 -11.04
C LEU A 158 -24.08 -56.37 -9.89
N LEU A 159 -24.56 -55.67 -8.86
CA LEU A 159 -25.29 -56.24 -7.71
C LEU A 159 -26.82 -56.28 -7.88
N SER A 160 -27.38 -55.67 -8.94
CA SER A 160 -28.81 -55.67 -9.29
C SER A 160 -29.11 -56.64 -10.42
#